data_AF-A0A502FRA6-F1
#
_entry.id   AF-A0A502FRA6-F1
#
_cell.length_a   1.000
_cell.length_b   1.000
_cell.length_c   1.000
_cell.angle_alpha   90.00
_cell.angle_beta   90.00
_cell.angle_gamma   90.00
#
_symmetry.space_group_name_H-M   'P 1'
#
loop_
_entity.id
_entity.type
_entity.pdbx_description
1 polymer ?
#
loop_
_entity_poly.entity_id
_entity_poly.type
_entity_poly.pdbx_seq_one_letter_code
_entity_poly.pdbx_strand_id
1 'polypeptide(L)'
;MRILLLRRGLLAVGLLLAGLAAAPAWAQGGGANNDPSFNVVNRSGRTIQELYVSSSQQNAWGPDMLGQNVLDNGRSFPVRLPAGQCVNDIRVVYDGGQSEERRSVDTCPLSEVVFGQQAGAPRSGKGGSAAAGATGNPSFNLVNRTRKTIQVLRASPSSESNWGDDRLGDAVVRPGATFAVRLPAGQCTYDVRVEYDDRSAEERRGIDLCRVADVTFP
;
A
#
# COMPACT_ATOMS: atom_id res chain seq x y z
N MET A 1 1.88 38.20 -83.78
CA MET A 1 3.24 37.94 -83.24
C MET A 1 3.22 36.52 -82.68
N ARG A 2 3.31 35.49 -83.53
CA ARG A 2 4.50 34.76 -83.99
C ARG A 2 5.34 34.16 -82.83
N ILE A 3 5.48 32.82 -82.88
CA ILE A 3 6.67 32.02 -82.50
C ILE A 3 6.72 31.64 -80.99
N LEU A 4 6.95 30.40 -80.52
CA LEU A 4 7.87 29.33 -80.94
C LEU A 4 7.42 27.95 -80.43
N LEU A 5 7.83 26.93 -81.19
CA LEU A 5 7.72 25.49 -80.99
C LEU A 5 8.68 24.90 -79.92
N LEU A 6 8.29 23.71 -79.44
CA LEU A 6 9.10 22.56 -78.98
C LEU A 6 9.94 22.66 -77.69
N ARG A 7 9.79 21.65 -76.82
CA ARG A 7 10.90 20.75 -76.42
C ARG A 7 10.40 19.41 -75.87
N ARG A 8 10.97 18.35 -76.44
CA ARG A 8 10.82 16.94 -76.06
C ARG A 8 11.45 16.68 -74.69
N GLY A 9 10.87 15.76 -73.92
CA GLY A 9 11.48 15.15 -72.75
C GLY A 9 10.76 13.87 -72.36
N LEU A 10 11.13 12.75 -73.01
CA LEU A 10 10.99 11.42 -72.41
C LEU A 10 11.99 11.33 -71.25
N LEU A 11 11.58 10.79 -70.09
CA LEU A 11 12.38 9.87 -69.27
C LEU A 11 11.57 9.39 -68.05
N ALA A 12 11.70 8.09 -67.80
CA ALA A 12 10.99 7.27 -66.83
C ALA A 12 11.48 7.43 -65.40
N VAL A 13 10.59 7.28 -64.41
CA VAL A 13 10.84 6.83 -63.02
C VAL A 13 9.46 6.33 -62.53
N GLY A 14 9.20 5.08 -62.14
CA GLY A 14 9.86 4.23 -61.17
C GLY A 14 8.84 3.97 -60.05
N LEU A 15 8.40 2.71 -59.89
CA LEU A 15 7.51 2.24 -58.83
C LEU A 15 7.95 2.76 -57.45
N LEU A 16 7.02 3.30 -56.66
CA LEU A 16 7.17 3.44 -55.22
C LEU A 16 5.95 2.85 -54.52
N LEU A 17 6.17 1.69 -53.91
CA LEU A 17 5.29 1.01 -52.97
C LEU A 17 4.90 1.97 -51.84
N ALA A 18 3.62 2.32 -51.75
CA ALA A 18 3.09 3.03 -50.58
C ALA A 18 3.03 2.06 -49.39
N GLY A 19 4.02 2.18 -48.49
CA GLY A 19 4.08 1.43 -47.25
C GLY A 19 2.89 1.74 -46.33
N LEU A 20 2.23 0.69 -45.84
CA LEU A 20 1.30 0.80 -44.73
C LEU A 20 2.08 1.20 -43.46
N ALA A 21 2.02 2.49 -43.10
CA ALA A 21 2.45 2.94 -41.80
C ALA A 21 1.43 2.47 -40.75
N ALA A 22 1.76 1.39 -40.03
CA ALA A 22 1.08 1.06 -38.79
C ALA A 22 1.32 2.20 -37.80
N ALA A 23 0.28 2.97 -37.49
CA ALA A 23 0.35 3.99 -36.45
C ALA A 23 0.66 3.31 -35.10
N PRO A 24 1.62 3.81 -34.32
CA PRO A 24 1.73 3.41 -32.93
C PRO A 24 0.46 3.92 -32.22
N ALA A 25 -0.41 2.99 -31.84
CA ALA A 25 -1.43 3.28 -30.84
C ALA A 25 -0.69 3.57 -29.53
N TRP A 26 -0.51 4.85 -29.21
CA TRP A 26 -0.17 5.25 -27.86
C TRP A 26 -1.36 4.88 -26.98
N ALA A 27 -1.29 3.71 -26.36
CA ALA A 27 -2.02 3.45 -25.14
C ALA A 27 -1.52 4.48 -24.11
N GLN A 28 -2.24 5.61 -23.98
CA GLN A 28 -2.09 6.50 -22.84
C GLN A 28 -2.68 5.80 -21.61
N GLY A 29 -1.93 4.83 -21.09
CA GLY A 29 -2.11 4.31 -19.76
C GLY A 29 -1.67 5.35 -18.75
N GLY A 30 -2.52 5.61 -17.75
CA GLY A 30 -2.19 6.42 -16.58
C GLY A 30 -3.18 7.55 -16.36
N GLY A 31 -4.44 7.23 -16.02
CA GLY A 31 -5.27 8.19 -15.32
C GLY A 31 -4.52 8.63 -14.06
N ALA A 32 -4.18 9.91 -13.96
CA ALA A 32 -3.56 10.47 -12.77
C ALA A 32 -4.45 10.11 -11.58
N ASN A 33 -3.93 9.25 -10.69
CA ASN A 33 -4.68 8.84 -9.51
C ASN A 33 -4.79 10.05 -8.59
N ASN A 34 -5.93 10.72 -8.65
CA ASN A 34 -6.25 11.92 -7.89
C ASN A 34 -6.95 11.58 -6.56
N ASP A 35 -6.98 10.31 -6.15
CA ASP A 35 -7.49 9.88 -4.85
C ASP A 35 -6.37 10.03 -3.81
N PRO A 36 -6.48 10.98 -2.86
CA PRO A 36 -5.49 11.22 -1.84
C PRO A 36 -5.69 10.33 -0.61
N SER A 37 -6.58 9.34 -0.65
CA SER A 37 -6.86 8.41 0.45
C SER A 37 -5.71 7.42 0.67
N PHE A 38 -5.41 7.15 1.95
CA PHE A 38 -4.33 6.25 2.39
C PHE A 38 -4.68 5.63 3.75
N ASN A 39 -3.90 4.66 4.21
CA ASN A 39 -3.99 4.13 5.56
C ASN A 39 -2.94 4.78 6.48
N VAL A 40 -3.36 5.27 7.65
CA VAL A 40 -2.42 5.60 8.73
C VAL A 40 -2.08 4.32 9.48
N VAL A 41 -0.79 4.02 9.67
CA VAL A 41 -0.34 2.84 10.40
C VAL A 41 0.44 3.28 11.63
N ASN A 42 0.01 2.84 12.81
CA ASN A 42 0.71 3.13 14.04
C ASN A 42 1.80 2.07 14.30
N ARG A 43 3.07 2.46 14.25
CA ARG A 43 4.22 1.63 14.62
C ARG A 43 5.12 2.32 15.66
N SER A 44 4.55 3.19 16.48
CA SER A 44 5.26 4.02 17.46
C SER A 44 5.60 3.36 18.78
N GLY A 45 5.04 2.19 19.05
CA GLY A 45 5.06 1.60 20.39
C GLY A 45 4.08 2.25 21.37
N ARG A 46 3.30 3.24 20.92
CA ARG A 46 2.35 4.04 21.71
C ARG A 46 0.96 4.01 21.08
N THR A 47 -0.07 4.38 21.81
CA THR A 47 -1.44 4.47 21.25
C THR A 47 -1.63 5.87 20.67
N ILE A 48 -2.13 5.97 19.44
CA ILE A 48 -2.54 7.25 18.86
C ILE A 48 -3.98 7.51 19.31
N GLN A 49 -4.21 8.63 20.00
CA GLN A 49 -5.52 9.04 20.47
C GLN A 49 -6.24 9.96 19.47
N GLU A 50 -5.50 10.74 18.69
CA GLU A 50 -6.08 11.69 17.73
C GLU A 50 -5.31 11.64 16.41
N LEU A 51 -6.03 11.76 15.30
CA LEU A 51 -5.49 11.83 13.94
C LEU A 51 -6.13 13.00 13.19
N TYR A 52 -5.30 13.90 12.70
CA TYR A 52 -5.73 15.04 11.91
C TYR A 52 -5.11 15.00 10.52
N VAL A 53 -5.91 15.29 9.51
CA VAL A 53 -5.45 15.45 8.13
C VAL A 53 -6.11 16.69 7.53
N SER A 54 -5.30 17.57 6.96
CA SER A 54 -5.76 18.78 6.26
C SER A 54 -4.94 19.01 5.00
N SER A 55 -5.50 19.74 4.04
CA SER A 55 -4.69 20.22 2.91
C SER A 55 -3.53 21.06 3.43
N SER A 56 -2.34 20.90 2.86
CA SER A 56 -1.16 21.70 3.26
C SER A 56 -1.28 23.19 2.93
N GLN A 57 -2.34 23.59 2.21
CA GLN A 57 -2.70 24.98 1.97
C GLN A 57 -3.50 25.59 3.13
N GLN A 58 -3.93 24.77 4.11
CA GLN A 58 -4.70 25.21 5.27
C GLN A 58 -3.81 25.26 6.50
N ASN A 59 -3.91 26.37 7.25
CA ASN A 59 -3.14 26.58 8.47
C ASN A 59 -3.80 25.96 9.71
N ALA A 60 -5.08 25.58 9.62
CA ALA A 60 -5.85 25.01 10.71
C ALA A 60 -6.08 23.51 10.47
N TRP A 61 -5.98 22.72 11.54
CA TRP A 61 -6.35 21.31 11.53
C TRP A 61 -7.88 21.17 11.48
N GLY A 62 -8.35 20.15 10.76
CA GLY A 62 -9.75 19.73 10.77
C GLY A 62 -10.14 19.01 12.07
N PRO A 63 -11.32 18.37 12.11
CA PRO A 63 -11.70 17.52 13.25
C PRO A 63 -10.80 16.28 13.34
N ASP A 64 -10.73 15.70 14.54
CA ASP A 64 -10.10 14.39 14.74
C ASP A 64 -10.86 13.32 13.93
N MET A 65 -10.12 12.58 13.11
CA MET A 65 -10.63 11.53 12.26
C MET A 65 -10.88 10.21 13.00
N LEU A 66 -10.30 9.99 14.18
CA LEU A 66 -10.58 8.80 15.00
C LEU A 66 -11.88 8.94 15.78
N GLY A 67 -12.23 10.17 16.17
CA GLY A 67 -13.45 10.50 16.87
C GLY A 67 -13.40 10.03 18.32
N GLN A 68 -14.21 9.02 18.65
CA GLN A 68 -14.17 8.38 19.98
C GLN A 68 -13.27 7.14 20.03
N ASN A 69 -12.69 6.75 18.89
CA ASN A 69 -11.80 5.60 18.81
C ASN A 69 -10.36 6.00 19.09
N VAL A 70 -9.51 5.00 19.31
CA VAL A 70 -8.06 5.15 19.36
C VAL A 70 -7.42 4.18 18.37
N LEU A 71 -6.19 4.48 17.96
CA LEU A 71 -5.41 3.62 17.08
C LEU A 71 -4.23 3.04 17.86
N ASP A 72 -4.40 1.82 18.36
CA ASP A 72 -3.36 1.11 19.10
C ASP A 72 -2.12 0.81 18.25
N ASN A 73 -0.97 0.63 18.91
CA ASN A 73 0.26 0.24 18.25
C ASN A 73 0.10 -1.09 17.48
N GLY A 74 0.52 -1.10 16.21
CA GLY A 74 0.40 -2.20 15.26
C GLY A 74 -0.87 -2.15 14.40
N ARG A 75 -1.80 -1.23 14.67
CA ARG A 75 -3.06 -1.11 13.94
C ARG A 75 -2.96 -0.07 12.81
N SER A 76 -3.92 -0.14 11.89
CA SER A 76 -4.10 0.83 10.82
C SER A 76 -5.50 1.46 10.84
N PHE A 77 -5.61 2.67 10.33
CA PHE A 77 -6.86 3.40 10.17
C PHE A 77 -6.99 3.95 8.74
N PRO A 78 -8.12 3.68 8.04
CA PRO A 78 -8.32 4.18 6.69
C PRO A 78 -8.72 5.66 6.71
N VAL A 79 -7.89 6.51 6.10
CA VAL A 79 -8.19 7.92 5.87
C VAL A 79 -8.83 8.06 4.50
N ARG A 80 -10.06 8.61 4.47
CA ARG A 80 -10.81 8.86 3.23
C ARG A 80 -10.92 10.34 2.98
N LEU A 81 -10.36 10.79 1.86
CA LEU A 81 -10.31 12.20 1.49
C LEU A 81 -11.04 12.45 0.16
N PRO A 82 -11.63 13.63 -0.05
CA PRO A 82 -12.14 14.02 -1.35
C PRO A 82 -11.04 14.01 -2.42
N ALA A 83 -11.39 13.60 -3.63
CA ALA A 83 -10.46 13.57 -4.75
C ALA A 83 -9.94 14.98 -5.12
N GLY A 84 -8.69 15.06 -5.59
CA GLY A 84 -8.10 16.25 -6.18
C GLY A 84 -7.08 17.01 -5.32
N GLN A 85 -7.08 16.85 -3.99
CA GLN A 85 -6.10 17.49 -3.10
C GLN A 85 -5.02 16.50 -2.66
N CYS A 86 -3.93 16.41 -3.43
CA CYS A 86 -2.87 15.43 -3.20
C CYS A 86 -1.90 15.80 -2.09
N VAL A 87 -1.68 17.10 -1.82
CA VAL A 87 -0.68 17.54 -0.84
C VAL A 87 -1.36 17.86 0.49
N ASN A 88 -1.08 17.04 1.49
CA ASN A 88 -1.74 17.07 2.79
C ASN A 88 -0.74 17.10 3.95
N ASP A 89 -1.15 17.74 5.03
CA ASP A 89 -0.52 17.71 6.34
C ASP A 89 -1.21 16.65 7.19
N ILE A 90 -0.42 15.91 7.97
CA ILE A 90 -0.91 14.82 8.81
C ILE A 90 -0.32 14.99 10.20
N ARG A 91 -1.17 14.94 11.23
CA ARG A 91 -0.75 15.02 12.62
C ARG A 91 -1.37 13.89 13.42
N VAL A 92 -0.57 13.28 14.29
CA VAL A 92 -1.04 12.31 15.28
C VAL A 92 -0.72 12.82 16.67
N VAL A 93 -1.62 12.54 17.62
CA VAL A 93 -1.40 12.78 19.05
C VAL A 93 -1.41 11.44 19.77
N TYR A 94 -0.32 11.14 20.47
CA TYR A 94 -0.15 9.90 21.22
C TYR A 94 -0.79 9.99 22.61
N ASP A 95 -0.95 8.84 23.27
CA ASP A 95 -1.26 8.74 24.68
C ASP A 95 -0.26 9.57 25.51
N GLY A 96 -0.76 10.50 26.33
CA GLY A 96 0.10 11.48 27.04
C GLY A 96 0.39 12.78 26.27
N GLY A 97 -0.26 13.03 25.14
CA GLY A 97 -0.37 14.35 24.51
C GLY A 97 0.81 14.78 23.62
N GLN A 98 1.85 13.95 23.49
CA GLN A 98 2.94 14.19 22.53
C GLN A 98 2.41 14.03 21.11
N SER A 99 2.84 14.89 20.18
CA SER A 99 2.40 14.81 18.78
C SER A 99 3.55 14.66 17.79
N GLU A 100 3.28 13.98 16.68
CA GLU A 100 4.16 13.89 15.51
C GLU A 100 3.41 14.46 14.30
N GLU A 101 4.09 15.26 13.48
CA GLU A 101 3.52 15.88 12.29
C GLU A 101 4.33 15.52 11.04
N ARG A 102 3.62 15.36 9.92
CA ARG A 102 4.18 15.27 8.58
C ARG A 102 3.55 16.35 7.73
N ARG A 103 4.36 17.28 7.26
CA ARG A 103 3.92 18.43 6.48
C ARG A 103 4.19 18.21 5.00
N SER A 104 3.32 18.75 4.15
CA SER A 104 3.45 18.77 2.70
C SER A 104 3.64 17.38 2.08
N VAL A 105 2.90 16.38 2.56
CA VAL A 105 2.97 15.01 2.04
C VAL A 105 2.14 14.90 0.78
N ASP A 106 2.74 14.50 -0.34
CA ASP A 106 1.97 14.06 -1.51
C ASP A 106 1.38 12.67 -1.24
N THR A 107 0.08 12.60 -0.96
CA THR A 107 -0.65 11.39 -0.56
C THR A 107 -1.29 10.63 -1.71
N CYS A 108 -1.45 11.25 -2.88
CA CYS A 108 -2.01 10.57 -4.06
C CYS A 108 -1.25 9.29 -4.49
N PRO A 109 0.11 9.25 -4.47
CA PRO A 109 0.85 8.03 -4.78
C PRO A 109 0.94 7.06 -3.58
N LEU A 110 0.51 7.47 -2.39
CA LEU A 110 0.66 6.69 -1.17
C LEU A 110 -0.52 5.76 -0.98
N SER A 111 -0.22 4.57 -0.47
CA SER A 111 -1.21 3.67 0.10
C SER A 111 -1.18 3.67 1.63
N GLU A 112 -0.04 4.06 2.22
CA GLU A 112 0.14 4.12 3.66
C GLU A 112 1.05 5.27 4.12
N VAL A 113 0.77 5.76 5.33
CA VAL A 113 1.63 6.66 6.10
C VAL A 113 1.85 6.04 7.47
N VAL A 114 3.11 5.70 7.77
CA VAL A 114 3.48 4.95 8.97
C VAL A 114 4.11 5.86 10.01
N PHE A 115 3.52 5.96 11.20
CA PHE A 115 4.04 6.73 12.32
C PHE A 115 4.89 5.86 13.26
N GLY A 116 5.96 6.44 13.83
CA GLY A 116 6.70 5.81 14.91
C GLY A 116 7.90 4.90 14.58
N GLN A 117 8.26 4.71 13.31
CA GLN A 117 9.62 4.30 12.95
C GLN A 117 10.48 5.55 12.77
N GLN A 118 11.72 5.54 13.27
CA GLN A 118 12.75 6.58 13.04
C GLN A 118 12.65 7.12 11.61
N ALA A 119 12.04 8.30 11.45
CA ALA A 119 11.86 9.06 10.21
C ALA A 119 11.71 8.21 8.92
N GLY A 120 10.84 7.19 8.94
CA GLY A 120 10.53 6.43 7.73
C GLY A 120 9.68 7.27 6.77
N ALA A 121 10.23 7.58 5.59
CA ALA A 121 9.53 8.29 4.53
C ALA A 121 8.17 7.61 4.21
N PRO A 122 7.12 8.38 3.86
CA PRO A 122 5.85 7.81 3.41
C PRO A 122 6.08 6.83 2.25
N ARG A 123 5.42 5.66 2.27
CA ARG A 123 5.66 4.64 1.25
C ARG A 123 4.78 4.89 0.03
N SER A 124 5.41 5.30 -1.07
CA SER A 124 4.77 5.37 -2.38
C SER A 124 4.54 3.97 -2.93
N GLY A 125 3.29 3.67 -3.30
CA GLY A 125 2.93 2.32 -3.70
C GLY A 125 1.43 2.15 -3.94
N LYS A 126 0.95 2.68 -5.06
CA LYS A 126 -0.27 2.16 -5.74
C LYS A 126 0.06 1.22 -6.91
N GLY A 127 1.32 0.76 -7.01
CA GLY A 127 1.80 -0.23 -8.00
C GLY A 127 2.94 -1.06 -7.40
N GLY A 128 2.96 -2.36 -7.70
CA GLY A 128 3.71 -3.38 -6.94
C GLY A 128 5.20 -3.59 -7.26
N SER A 129 5.86 -4.15 -6.22
CA SER A 129 7.00 -5.08 -6.13
C SER A 129 8.40 -4.77 -6.66
N ALA A 130 9.36 -4.72 -5.71
CA ALA A 130 10.71 -5.27 -5.85
C ALA A 130 11.23 -5.77 -4.47
N ALA A 131 11.67 -7.03 -4.40
CA ALA A 131 12.18 -7.68 -3.19
C ALA A 131 13.71 -7.65 -3.12
N ALA A 132 14.25 -7.23 -1.98
CA ALA A 132 15.56 -7.61 -1.44
C ALA A 132 15.63 -7.18 0.03
N GLY A 133 15.65 -8.17 0.94
CA GLY A 133 16.06 -8.08 2.35
C GLY A 133 15.77 -6.77 3.09
N ALA A 134 14.52 -6.30 3.11
CA ALA A 134 14.16 -5.25 4.05
C ALA A 134 14.27 -5.85 5.47
N THR A 135 15.09 -5.23 6.31
CA THR A 135 14.93 -5.37 7.76
C THR A 135 13.87 -4.36 8.17
N GLY A 136 12.80 -4.80 8.81
CA GLY A 136 11.65 -3.96 9.12
C GLY A 136 10.81 -4.52 10.26
N ASN A 137 9.62 -3.96 10.47
CA ASN A 137 8.64 -4.50 11.41
C ASN A 137 7.66 -5.36 10.62
N PRO A 138 7.72 -6.71 10.73
CA PRO A 138 6.82 -7.61 10.02
C PRO A 138 5.49 -7.82 10.75
N SER A 139 5.16 -7.05 11.79
CA SER A 139 3.86 -7.14 12.47
C SER A 139 2.72 -6.77 11.53
N PHE A 140 1.61 -7.50 11.60
CA PHE A 140 0.47 -7.41 10.69
C PHE A 140 -0.85 -7.72 11.41
N ASN A 141 -1.98 -7.45 10.76
CA ASN A 141 -3.31 -7.88 11.19
C ASN A 141 -3.72 -9.15 10.45
N LEU A 142 -4.03 -10.21 11.21
CA LEU A 142 -4.70 -11.40 10.69
C LEU A 142 -6.19 -11.09 10.53
N VAL A 143 -6.71 -11.19 9.30
CA VAL A 143 -8.14 -10.98 8.99
C VAL A 143 -8.78 -12.31 8.60
N ASN A 144 -9.73 -12.77 9.41
CA ASN A 144 -10.47 -14.00 9.14
C ASN A 144 -11.75 -13.70 8.35
N ARG A 145 -11.75 -13.90 7.03
CA ARG A 145 -12.95 -13.81 6.18
C ARG A 145 -13.61 -15.17 5.93
N THR A 146 -13.03 -16.24 6.46
CA THR A 146 -13.60 -17.58 6.41
C THR A 146 -14.84 -17.69 7.30
N ARG A 147 -15.55 -18.83 7.20
CA ARG A 147 -16.62 -19.21 8.14
C ARG A 147 -16.15 -20.06 9.33
N LYS A 148 -14.85 -20.28 9.48
CA LYS A 148 -14.26 -21.13 10.53
C LYS A 148 -13.53 -20.28 11.56
N THR A 149 -13.44 -20.74 12.80
CA THR A 149 -12.64 -20.05 13.82
C THR A 149 -11.18 -20.43 13.66
N ILE A 150 -10.28 -19.44 13.56
CA ILE A 150 -8.84 -19.69 13.61
C ILE A 150 -8.43 -19.85 15.07
N GLN A 151 -7.82 -20.99 15.41
CA GLN A 151 -7.37 -21.32 16.76
C GLN A 151 -5.86 -21.27 16.91
N VAL A 152 -5.10 -21.39 15.82
CA VAL A 152 -3.64 -21.33 15.84
C VAL A 152 -3.16 -20.45 14.70
N LEU A 153 -2.21 -19.57 14.97
CA LEU A 153 -1.47 -18.80 13.96
C LEU A 153 0.02 -19.00 14.16
N ARG A 154 0.71 -19.48 13.13
CA ARG A 154 2.18 -19.53 13.10
C ARG A 154 2.71 -18.61 12.02
N ALA A 155 3.81 -17.94 12.32
CA ALA A 155 4.48 -17.04 11.39
C ALA A 155 5.99 -17.15 11.59
N SER A 156 6.69 -17.50 10.51
CA SER A 156 8.14 -17.65 10.45
C SER A 156 8.70 -16.93 9.23
N PRO A 157 9.93 -16.40 9.29
CA PRO A 157 10.62 -15.94 8.10
C PRO A 157 10.61 -17.02 7.02
N SER A 158 10.39 -16.66 5.76
CA SER A 158 10.34 -17.65 4.66
C SER A 158 11.68 -18.34 4.40
N SER A 159 12.78 -17.85 5.00
CA SER A 159 14.08 -18.53 5.00
C SER A 159 14.17 -19.68 6.00
N GLU A 160 13.24 -19.76 6.97
CA GLU A 160 13.20 -20.77 8.01
C GLU A 160 12.28 -21.92 7.61
N SER A 161 12.70 -23.15 7.93
CA SER A 161 11.92 -24.36 7.64
C SER A 161 10.96 -24.75 8.76
N ASN A 162 11.09 -24.15 9.94
CA ASN A 162 10.26 -24.36 11.12
C ASN A 162 9.28 -23.20 11.32
N TRP A 163 8.03 -23.52 11.63
CA TRP A 163 6.96 -22.54 11.80
C TRP A 163 7.04 -21.73 13.11
N GLY A 164 7.80 -22.19 14.09
CA GLY A 164 7.87 -21.61 15.43
C GLY A 164 6.56 -21.79 16.22
N ASP A 165 6.43 -21.05 17.31
CA ASP A 165 5.31 -21.13 18.25
C ASP A 165 4.02 -20.48 17.73
N ASP A 166 2.91 -20.82 18.37
CA ASP A 166 1.63 -20.14 18.14
C ASP A 166 1.71 -18.67 18.59
N ARG A 167 1.19 -17.80 17.73
CA ARG A 167 1.18 -16.35 17.91
C ARG A 167 -0.15 -15.85 18.48
N LEU A 168 -1.17 -16.70 18.60
CA LEU A 168 -2.44 -16.33 19.26
C LEU A 168 -2.39 -16.58 20.77
N GLY A 169 -1.69 -17.61 21.22
CA GLY A 169 -1.72 -18.04 22.62
C GLY A 169 -3.08 -18.63 22.95
N ASP A 170 -3.74 -18.11 24.00
CA ASP A 170 -5.09 -18.54 24.37
C ASP A 170 -6.21 -17.85 23.56
N ALA A 171 -5.85 -16.92 22.67
CA ALA A 171 -6.82 -16.19 21.85
C ALA A 171 -7.31 -17.01 20.65
N VAL A 172 -8.50 -16.68 20.14
CA VAL A 172 -9.04 -17.23 18.89
C VAL A 172 -9.57 -16.11 17.99
N VAL A 173 -9.51 -16.30 16.67
CA VAL A 173 -9.99 -15.33 15.69
C VAL A 173 -11.24 -15.87 15.00
N ARG A 174 -12.40 -15.39 15.45
CA ARG A 174 -13.72 -15.79 14.91
C ARG A 174 -13.91 -15.35 13.45
N PRO A 175 -14.85 -15.95 12.71
CA PRO A 175 -15.29 -15.44 11.41
C PRO A 175 -15.58 -13.94 11.43
N GLY A 176 -15.03 -13.20 10.46
CA GLY A 176 -15.15 -11.75 10.35
C GLY A 176 -14.24 -10.93 11.30
N ALA A 177 -13.56 -11.57 12.25
CA ALA A 177 -12.72 -10.88 13.21
C ALA A 177 -11.33 -10.57 12.65
N THR A 178 -10.64 -9.62 13.31
CA THR A 178 -9.26 -9.24 13.01
C THR A 178 -8.42 -9.30 14.27
N PHE A 179 -7.22 -9.86 14.20
CA PHE A 179 -6.28 -9.98 15.32
C PHE A 179 -4.92 -9.36 14.98
N ALA A 180 -4.34 -8.59 15.90
CA ALA A 180 -3.04 -7.95 15.70
C ALA A 180 -1.90 -8.90 16.08
N VAL A 181 -1.08 -9.26 15.10
CA VAL A 181 0.04 -10.19 15.25
C VAL A 181 1.31 -9.39 15.44
N ARG A 182 1.96 -9.57 16.58
CA ARG A 182 3.23 -8.89 16.92
C ARG A 182 4.40 -9.81 16.64
N LEU A 183 5.33 -9.33 15.83
CA LEU A 183 6.55 -10.04 15.47
C LEU A 183 7.77 -9.17 15.79
N PRO A 184 8.91 -9.77 16.17
CA PRO A 184 10.14 -9.02 16.35
C PRO A 184 10.55 -8.35 15.04
N ALA A 185 11.14 -7.17 15.13
CA ALA A 185 11.73 -6.52 13.98
C ALA A 185 12.83 -7.42 13.38
N GLY A 186 12.92 -7.48 12.06
CA GLY A 186 13.79 -8.43 11.38
C GLY A 186 13.45 -8.54 9.92
N GLN A 187 13.53 -9.77 9.38
CA GLN A 187 13.18 -10.06 7.99
C GLN A 187 11.75 -9.61 7.67
N CYS A 188 11.46 -9.39 6.39
CA CYS A 188 10.12 -8.98 5.96
C CYS A 188 9.36 -10.07 5.23
N THR A 189 10.06 -11.03 4.62
CA THR A 189 9.45 -12.14 3.89
C THR A 189 9.11 -13.26 4.87
N TYR A 190 7.83 -13.53 5.03
CA TYR A 190 7.29 -14.50 5.99
C TYR A 190 6.34 -15.49 5.34
N ASP A 191 6.34 -16.69 5.90
CA ASP A 191 5.29 -17.67 5.71
C ASP A 191 4.34 -17.60 6.90
N VAL A 192 3.04 -17.61 6.63
CA VAL A 192 1.97 -17.56 7.63
C VAL A 192 1.08 -18.78 7.47
N ARG A 193 0.85 -19.50 8.58
CA ARG A 193 0.00 -20.69 8.62
C ARG A 193 -1.07 -20.52 9.69
N VAL A 194 -2.31 -20.83 9.34
CA VAL A 194 -3.44 -20.85 10.28
C VAL A 194 -3.97 -22.27 10.41
N GLU A 195 -4.42 -22.64 11.61
CA GLU A 195 -5.24 -23.83 11.84
C GLU A 195 -6.61 -23.41 12.37
N TYR A 196 -7.64 -24.05 11.82
CA TYR A 196 -9.03 -23.80 12.16
C TYR A 196 -9.54 -24.77 13.24
N ASP A 197 -10.71 -24.47 13.79
CA ASP A 197 -11.43 -25.28 14.78
C ASP A 197 -11.72 -26.72 14.35
N ASP A 198 -11.82 -26.99 13.04
CA ASP A 198 -11.97 -28.34 12.48
C ASP A 198 -10.64 -29.07 12.21
N ARG A 199 -9.51 -28.49 12.66
CA ARG A 199 -8.13 -28.94 12.43
C ARG A 199 -7.64 -28.87 10.99
N SER A 200 -8.42 -28.30 10.07
CA SER A 200 -7.90 -27.95 8.75
C SER A 200 -6.91 -26.78 8.87
N ALA A 201 -6.01 -26.66 7.90
CA ALA A 201 -4.99 -25.62 7.91
C ALA A 201 -4.85 -24.98 6.53
N GLU A 202 -4.45 -23.71 6.52
CA GLU A 202 -4.14 -22.97 5.31
C GLU A 202 -2.82 -22.22 5.48
N GLU A 203 -2.06 -22.13 4.40
CA GLU A 203 -0.75 -21.50 4.37
C GLU A 203 -0.69 -20.41 3.32
N ARG A 204 -0.01 -19.33 3.66
CA ARG A 204 0.36 -18.26 2.75
C ARG A 204 1.85 -18.01 2.87
N ARG A 205 2.58 -18.27 1.79
CA ARG A 205 4.05 -18.23 1.77
C ARG A 205 4.59 -17.01 1.03
N GLY A 206 5.78 -16.58 1.41
CA GLY A 206 6.54 -15.52 0.76
C GLY A 206 5.90 -14.13 0.88
N ILE A 207 5.13 -13.88 1.94
CA ILE A 207 4.45 -12.60 2.13
C ILE A 207 5.48 -11.56 2.60
N ASP A 208 5.55 -10.42 1.91
CA ASP A 208 6.32 -9.27 2.40
C ASP A 208 5.51 -8.48 3.45
N LEU A 209 5.60 -8.90 4.71
CA LEU A 209 4.87 -8.32 5.84
C LEU A 209 5.29 -6.90 6.20
N CYS A 210 6.44 -6.44 5.71
CA CYS A 210 6.80 -5.04 5.89
C CYS A 210 6.05 -4.11 4.93
N ARG A 211 5.47 -4.68 3.87
CA ARG A 211 4.69 -3.97 2.84
C ARG A 211 3.19 -4.25 2.91
N VAL A 212 2.75 -5.23 3.70
CA VAL A 212 1.33 -5.49 3.91
C VAL A 212 0.98 -5.33 5.38
N ALA A 213 -0.05 -4.54 5.65
CA ALA A 213 -0.57 -4.40 7.00
C ALA A 213 -1.52 -5.55 7.37
N ASP A 214 -2.20 -6.14 6.39
CA ASP A 214 -3.23 -7.16 6.61
C ASP A 214 -2.93 -8.44 5.84
N VAL A 215 -3.04 -9.58 6.51
CA VAL A 215 -3.03 -10.91 5.91
C VAL A 215 -4.43 -11.49 6.07
N THR A 216 -5.14 -11.62 4.94
CA THR A 216 -6.51 -12.14 4.92
C THR A 216 -6.54 -13.61 4.52
N PHE A 217 -7.37 -14.39 5.23
CA PHE A 217 -7.76 -15.76 4.88
C PHE A 217 -9.25 -15.76 4.46
N PRO A 218 -9.59 -16.09 3.20
CA PRO A 218 -10.93 -15.97 2.63
C PRO A 218 -11.86 -17.17 2.90
#